data_AF-A0A371XTK3-F1
#
_entry.id   AF-A0A371XTK3-F1
#
_cell.length_a   1.000
_cell.length_b   1.000
_cell.length_c   1.000
_cell.angle_alpha   90.00
_cell.angle_beta   90.00
_cell.angle_gamma   90.00
#
_symmetry.space_group_name_H-M   'P 1'
#
loop_
_entity.id
_entity.type
_entity.pdbx_description
1 polymer ?
#
loop_
_entity_poly.entity_id
_entity_poly.type
_entity_poly.pdbx_seq_one_letter_code
_entity_poly.pdbx_strand_id
1 'polypeptide(L)'
;MSLNDDLAAAERCLDELRRTVGRLERQLDGGLDVRRVRTDADHLRESVALLRAAVAAPPPPRRPELVPVPDTPYDSSLWTDSDDEGLGARDRHAP
;
A
#
# COMPACT_ATOMS: atom_id res chain seq x y z
N MET A 1 -16.98 22.28 9.62
CA MET A 1 -16.25 22.07 8.36
C MET A 1 -16.56 20.65 7.91
N SER A 2 -16.86 20.43 6.63
CA SER A 2 -17.18 19.08 6.11
C SER A 2 -15.88 18.29 5.89
N LEU A 3 -15.95 16.95 5.93
CA LEU A 3 -14.83 16.07 5.56
C LEU A 3 -14.24 16.43 4.18
N ASN A 4 -15.11 16.78 3.22
CA ASN A 4 -14.67 17.22 1.90
C ASN A 4 -13.94 18.57 1.94
N ASP A 5 -14.35 19.49 2.82
CA ASP A 5 -13.68 20.78 3.01
C ASP A 5 -12.29 20.57 3.63
N ASP A 6 -12.19 19.64 4.59
CA ASP A 6 -10.92 19.29 5.25
C ASP A 6 -9.94 18.65 4.26
N LEU A 7 -10.41 17.74 3.39
CA LEU A 7 -9.59 17.16 2.31
C LEU A 7 -9.13 18.23 1.31
N ALA A 8 -10.01 19.15 0.91
CA ALA A 8 -9.65 20.25 0.02
C ALA A 8 -8.70 21.26 0.68
N ALA A 9 -8.77 21.45 2.00
CA ALA A 9 -7.79 22.23 2.75
C ALA A 9 -6.44 21.52 2.79
N ALA A 10 -6.41 20.20 3.04
CA ALA A 10 -5.18 19.41 3.04
C ALA A 10 -4.46 19.43 1.68
N GLU A 11 -5.18 19.27 0.56
CA GLU A 11 -4.62 19.37 -0.79
C GLU A 11 -3.95 20.73 -1.05
N ARG A 12 -4.61 21.83 -0.64
CA ARG A 12 -4.04 23.19 -0.77
C ARG A 12 -2.76 23.35 0.04
N CYS A 13 -2.77 22.90 1.30
CA CYS A 13 -1.58 22.93 2.15
C CYS A 13 -0.43 22.11 1.55
N LEU A 14 -0.70 20.94 0.96
CA LEU A 14 0.32 20.13 0.29
C LEU A 14 0.88 20.82 -0.95
N ASP A 15 0.05 21.51 -1.73
CA ASP A 15 0.53 22.28 -2.88
C ASP A 15 1.41 23.47 -2.48
N GLU A 16 1.07 24.14 -1.38
CA GLU A 16 1.91 25.18 -0.79
C GLU A 16 3.24 24.63 -0.26
N LEU A 17 3.20 23.47 0.41
CA LEU A 17 4.40 22.77 0.88
C LEU A 17 5.31 22.41 -0.30
N ARG A 18 4.79 21.79 -1.35
CA ARG A 18 5.55 21.41 -2.55
C ARG A 18 6.19 22.63 -3.23
N ARG A 19 5.44 23.73 -3.36
CA ARG A 19 6.00 25.00 -3.88
C ARG A 19 7.13 25.52 -3.00
N THR A 20 7.01 25.40 -1.69
CA THR A 20 8.01 25.86 -0.72
C THR A 20 9.26 25.00 -0.77
N VAL A 21 9.12 23.68 -0.78
CA VAL A 21 10.22 22.73 -0.94
C VAL A 21 10.95 22.94 -2.26
N GLY A 22 10.23 23.19 -3.36
CA GLY A 22 10.85 23.51 -4.65
C GLY A 22 11.63 24.83 -4.66
N ARG A 23 11.26 25.81 -3.81
CA ARG A 23 12.08 27.02 -3.60
C ARG A 23 13.35 26.70 -2.80
N LEU A 24 13.22 25.89 -1.74
CA LEU A 24 14.36 25.45 -0.92
C LEU A 24 15.36 24.63 -1.73
N GLU A 25 14.89 23.76 -2.63
CA GLU A 25 15.75 22.95 -3.50
C GLU A 25 16.67 23.81 -4.36
N ARG A 26 16.16 24.94 -4.87
CA ARG A 26 16.95 25.92 -5.64
C ARG A 26 17.93 26.73 -4.79
N GLN A 27 17.71 26.85 -3.48
CA GLN A 27 18.57 27.61 -2.58
C GLN A 27 19.66 26.75 -1.93
N LEU A 28 19.41 25.44 -1.80
CA LEU A 28 20.26 24.49 -1.08
C LEU A 28 21.05 23.56 -2.02
N ASP A 29 21.22 23.94 -3.29
CA ASP A 29 21.92 23.19 -4.34
C ASP A 29 21.49 21.70 -4.45
N GLY A 30 20.22 21.38 -4.14
CA GLY A 30 19.68 20.04 -4.35
C GLY A 30 20.17 18.95 -3.40
N GLY A 31 20.47 19.28 -2.14
CA GLY A 31 20.83 18.30 -1.10
C GLY A 31 19.85 17.12 -0.97
N LEU A 32 20.39 15.96 -0.56
CA LEU A 32 19.63 14.70 -0.41
C LEU A 32 18.36 14.86 0.43
N ASP A 33 18.43 15.63 1.52
CA ASP A 33 17.30 15.84 2.42
C ASP A 33 16.16 16.60 1.73
N VAL A 34 16.48 17.60 0.91
CA VAL A 34 15.45 18.38 0.19
C VAL A 34 14.75 17.53 -0.85
N ARG A 35 15.51 16.70 -1.57
CA ARG A 35 14.95 15.72 -2.51
C ARG A 35 14.05 14.72 -1.82
N ARG A 36 14.44 14.23 -0.64
CA ARG A 36 13.62 13.32 0.16
C ARG A 36 12.31 13.98 0.57
N VAL A 37 12.38 15.19 1.14
CA VAL A 37 11.17 15.96 1.51
C VAL A 37 10.26 16.18 0.30
N ARG A 38 10.82 16.46 -0.89
CA ARG A 38 10.03 16.60 -2.12
C ARG A 38 9.31 15.30 -2.47
N THR A 39 10.03 14.17 -2.49
CA THR A 39 9.44 12.84 -2.74
C THR A 39 8.35 12.51 -1.73
N ASP A 40 8.57 12.76 -0.45
CA ASP A 40 7.60 12.50 0.61
C ASP A 40 6.34 13.38 0.44
N ALA A 41 6.50 14.65 0.04
CA ALA A 41 5.37 15.53 -0.25
C ALA A 41 4.56 15.09 -1.48
N ASP A 42 5.23 14.55 -2.51
CA ASP A 42 4.57 13.97 -3.69
C ASP A 42 3.77 12.71 -3.31
N HIS A 43 4.37 11.79 -2.54
CA HIS A 43 3.69 10.59 -2.05
C HIS A 43 2.50 10.92 -1.14
N LEU A 44 2.64 11.95 -0.29
CA LEU A 44 1.54 12.38 0.58
C LEU A 44 0.38 12.96 -0.22
N ARG A 45 0.66 13.72 -1.28
CA ARG A 45 -0.38 14.22 -2.21
C ARG A 45 -1.13 13.07 -2.88
N GLU A 46 -0.42 12.04 -3.34
CA GLU A 46 -1.05 10.84 -3.92
C GLU A 46 -1.92 10.11 -2.89
N SER A 47 -1.42 9.96 -1.67
CA SER A 47 -2.16 9.34 -0.55
C SER A 47 -3.45 10.09 -0.22
N VAL A 48 -3.43 11.43 -0.23
CA VAL A 48 -4.63 12.26 -0.02
C VAL A 48 -5.61 12.12 -1.19
N ALA A 49 -5.13 12.03 -2.43
CA ALA A 49 -5.99 11.77 -3.58
C ALA A 49 -6.70 10.41 -3.46
N LEU A 50 -6.00 9.37 -2.98
CA LEU A 50 -6.60 8.06 -2.69
C LEU A 50 -7.66 8.15 -1.59
N LEU A 51 -7.40 8.89 -0.50
CA LEU A 51 -8.40 9.11 0.55
C LEU A 51 -9.65 9.79 0.01
N ARG A 52 -9.50 10.82 -0.84
CA ARG A 52 -10.62 11.49 -1.48
C ARG A 52 -11.42 10.54 -2.38
N ALA A 53 -10.72 9.71 -3.17
CA ALA A 53 -11.37 8.70 -3.99
C ALA A 53 -12.15 7.69 -3.15
N ALA A 54 -11.60 7.26 -2.00
CA ALA A 54 -12.28 6.35 -1.09
C ALA A 54 -13.54 6.97 -0.45
N VAL A 55 -13.51 8.27 -0.14
CA VAL A 55 -14.69 9.00 0.37
C VAL A 55 -15.78 9.17 -0.70
N ALA A 56 -15.37 9.37 -1.96
CA ALA A 56 -16.30 9.48 -3.09
C ALA A 56 -16.80 8.13 -3.60
N ALA A 57 -16.13 7.03 -3.25
CA ALA A 57 -16.49 5.69 -3.69
C ALA A 57 -17.88 5.31 -3.14
N PRO A 58 -18.73 4.65 -3.96
CA PRO A 58 -19.94 4.04 -3.45
C PRO A 58 -19.59 3.03 -2.35
N PRO A 59 -20.48 2.83 -1.36
CA PRO A 59 -20.26 1.83 -0.34
C PRO A 59 -19.96 0.48 -1.00
N PRO A 60 -18.99 -0.29 -0.48
CA PRO A 60 -18.69 -1.58 -1.04
C PRO A 60 -19.97 -2.42 -1.09
N PRO A 61 -20.13 -3.30 -2.09
CA PRO A 61 -21.23 -4.25 -2.07
C PRO A 61 -21.23 -4.97 -0.72
N ARG A 62 -22.43 -5.29 -0.21
CA ARG A 62 -22.59 -6.09 1.02
C ARG A 62 -21.60 -7.24 0.96
N ARG A 63 -20.81 -7.42 2.03
CA ARG A 63 -19.80 -8.48 2.11
C ARG A 63 -20.41 -9.78 1.55
N PRO A 64 -19.74 -10.46 0.61
CA PRO A 64 -20.22 -11.74 0.13
C PRO A 64 -20.43 -12.66 1.33
N GLU A 65 -21.44 -13.50 1.24
CA GLU A 65 -21.73 -14.50 2.26
C GLU A 65 -20.45 -15.30 2.53
N LEU A 66 -19.97 -15.22 3.77
CA LEU A 66 -18.75 -15.92 4.17
C LEU A 66 -19.10 -17.41 4.27
N VAL A 67 -18.47 -18.23 3.44
CA VAL A 67 -18.55 -19.68 3.58
C VAL A 67 -17.57 -20.10 4.68
N PRO A 68 -18.04 -20.68 5.80
CA PRO A 68 -17.14 -21.15 6.84
C PRO A 68 -16.29 -22.29 6.29
N VAL A 69 -14.97 -22.13 6.32
CA VAL A 69 -14.02 -23.21 6.04
C VAL A 69 -13.87 -24.01 7.33
N PRO A 70 -14.20 -25.31 7.34
CA PRO A 70 -14.02 -26.13 8.53
C PRO A 70 -12.55 -26.21 8.93
N ASP A 71 -12.24 -26.01 10.21
CA ASP A 71 -10.90 -26.27 10.78
C ASP A 71 -10.60 -27.78 10.93
N THR A 72 -11.52 -28.64 10.50
CA THR A 72 -11.33 -30.09 10.53
C THR A 72 -10.17 -30.46 9.60
N PRO A 73 -9.09 -31.08 10.12
CA PRO A 73 -8.01 -31.56 9.27
C PRO A 73 -8.57 -32.48 8.18
N TYR A 74 -8.08 -32.32 6.95
CA TYR A 74 -8.41 -33.25 5.89
C TYR A 74 -7.96 -34.66 6.27
N ASP A 75 -8.69 -35.66 5.80
CA ASP A 75 -8.28 -37.06 5.94
C ASP A 75 -6.91 -37.26 5.28
N SER A 76 -5.92 -37.71 6.05
CA SER A 76 -4.57 -37.96 5.55
C SER A 76 -4.53 -39.09 4.51
N SER A 77 -5.55 -39.96 4.48
CA SER A 77 -5.70 -40.99 3.45
C SER A 77 -5.80 -40.39 2.03
N LEU A 78 -6.31 -39.17 1.90
CA LEU A 78 -6.42 -38.44 0.63
C LEU A 78 -5.07 -38.12 -0.02
N TRP A 79 -3.97 -38.25 0.73
CA TRP A 79 -2.61 -37.86 0.31
C TRP A 79 -1.62 -39.03 0.40
N THR A 80 -2.12 -40.25 0.64
CA THR A 80 -1.27 -41.44 0.90
C THR A 80 -0.52 -41.92 -0.34
N ASP A 81 -1.10 -41.73 -1.53
CA ASP A 81 -0.50 -42.10 -2.82
C ASP A 81 0.01 -40.88 -3.60
N SER A 82 0.10 -39.72 -2.94
CA SER A 82 0.71 -38.55 -3.55
C SER A 82 2.22 -38.77 -3.67
N ASP A 83 2.75 -38.66 -4.88
CA ASP A 83 4.19 -38.67 -5.11
C ASP A 83 4.84 -37.54 -4.30
N ASP A 84 5.67 -37.90 -3.32
CA ASP A 84 6.57 -36.94 -2.66
C ASP A 84 7.62 -36.55 -3.70
N GLU A 85 7.35 -35.47 -4.44
CA GLU A 85 8.37 -34.75 -5.20
C GLU A 85 9.39 -34.22 -4.19
N GLY A 86 10.31 -35.11 -3.81
CA GLY A 86 11.12 -34.99 -2.62
C GLY A 86 11.71 -33.60 -2.47
N LEU A 87 11.42 -32.98 -1.32
CA LEU A 87 12.10 -31.77 -0.88
C LEU A 87 13.59 -31.99 -1.07
N GLY A 88 14.18 -31.22 -2.00
CA GLY A 88 15.50 -31.45 -2.57
C GLY A 88 16.48 -32.03 -1.56
N ALA A 89 17.05 -33.18 -1.89
CA ALA A 89 17.99 -33.92 -1.06
C ALA A 89 18.91 -32.96 -0.28
N ARG A 90 19.02 -33.18 1.04
CA ARG A 90 19.80 -32.34 1.99
C ARG A 90 21.22 -32.01 1.53
N ASP A 91 21.76 -32.79 0.60
CA ASP A 91 23.15 -32.70 0.15
C ASP A 91 23.32 -32.08 -1.25
N ARG A 92 22.25 -31.53 -1.85
CA ARG A 92 22.37 -30.78 -3.12
C ARG A 92 22.34 -29.29 -2.84
N HIS A 93 23.52 -28.72 -2.60
CA HIS A 93 23.71 -27.28 -2.74
C HIS A 93 23.48 -26.92 -4.21
N ALA A 94 22.53 -26.03 -4.50
CA ALA A 94 22.38 -25.46 -5.82
C ALA A 94 23.66 -24.67 -6.18
N PRO A 95 24.10 -24.70 -7.45
CA PRO A 95 25.36 -24.09 -7.89
C PRO A 95 25.41 -22.57 -7.67
#